data_AF-A0A378BXW9-F1
#
_entry.id   AF-A0A378BXW9-F1
#
_cell.length_a   1.000
_cell.length_b   1.000
_cell.length_c   1.000
_cell.angle_alpha   90.00
_cell.angle_beta   90.00
_cell.angle_gamma   90.00
#
_symmetry.space_group_name_H-M   'P 1'
#
loop_
_entity.id
_entity.type
_entity.pdbx_description
1 polymer ?
#
loop_
_entity_poly.entity_id
_entity_poly.type
_entity_poly.pdbx_seq_one_letter_code
_entity_poly.pdbx_strand_id
1 'polypeptide(L)'
;MNRVKQCTSAAFFMVLSWSAAAHPHSFISLQSEPVVKDGLLSAFKMRWTMDEITSSDLLYDAGNAKPGSEVWKKLAAEVMANVLGQHYFSELWHNGQRVKFDNRPDGYGLERDGLQAVLTFTLPLATPQTHCRADVYLFHLRPDLLRRYVL
;
A
#
# COMPACT_ATOMS: atom_id res chain seq x y z
N MET A 1 13.90 -42.91 -38.77
CA MET A 1 12.66 -42.10 -38.72
C MET A 1 12.43 -41.36 -37.39
N ASN A 2 13.03 -41.76 -36.26
CA ASN A 2 12.78 -41.13 -34.95
C ASN A 2 13.54 -39.82 -34.68
N ARG A 3 14.75 -39.64 -35.23
CA ARG A 3 15.54 -38.40 -35.06
C ARG A 3 14.90 -37.17 -35.71
N VAL A 4 14.30 -37.33 -36.89
CA VAL A 4 13.64 -36.21 -37.60
C VAL A 4 12.43 -35.71 -36.81
N LYS A 5 11.62 -36.64 -36.26
CA LYS A 5 10.46 -36.31 -35.40
C LYS A 5 10.88 -35.58 -34.13
N GLN A 6 11.99 -35.99 -33.50
CA GLN A 6 12.55 -35.33 -32.32
C GLN A 6 13.04 -33.91 -32.62
N CYS A 7 13.72 -33.70 -33.76
CA CYS A 7 14.18 -32.37 -34.17
C CYS A 7 13.00 -31.44 -34.52
N THR A 8 11.96 -31.94 -35.17
CA THR A 8 10.76 -31.14 -35.47
C THR A 8 9.99 -30.77 -34.20
N SER A 9 9.89 -31.69 -33.22
CA SER A 9 9.25 -31.39 -31.93
C SER A 9 10.05 -30.38 -31.11
N ALA A 10 11.38 -30.48 -31.09
CA ALA A 10 12.23 -29.51 -30.40
C ALA A 10 12.13 -28.10 -30.99
N ALA A 11 12.10 -27.99 -32.32
CA ALA A 11 11.90 -26.71 -33.01
C ALA A 11 10.53 -26.09 -32.69
N PHE A 12 9.47 -26.90 -32.55
CA PHE A 12 8.14 -26.43 -32.19
C PHE A 12 8.06 -25.85 -30.76
N PHE A 13 8.73 -26.49 -29.78
CA PHE A 13 8.76 -25.97 -28.40
C PHE A 13 9.58 -24.68 -28.25
N MET A 14 10.59 -24.45 -29.09
CA MET A 14 11.34 -23.18 -29.09
C MET A 14 10.52 -21.98 -29.59
N VAL A 15 9.44 -22.20 -30.35
CA VAL A 15 8.56 -21.11 -30.82
C VAL A 15 7.50 -20.73 -29.76
N LEU A 16 7.32 -21.56 -28.72
CA LEU A 16 6.35 -21.34 -27.63
C LEU A 16 6.89 -20.46 -26.48
N SER A 17 8.13 -19.97 -26.55
CA SER A 17 8.67 -19.04 -25.56
C SER A 17 8.16 -17.61 -25.80
N TRP A 18 6.89 -17.37 -25.44
CA TRP A 18 6.32 -16.04 -25.41
C TRP A 18 6.88 -15.26 -24.20
N SER A 19 7.29 -14.02 -24.42
CA SER A 19 7.70 -13.14 -23.32
C SER A 19 6.52 -12.94 -22.37
N ALA A 20 6.66 -13.39 -21.12
CA ALA A 20 5.73 -13.02 -20.07
C ALA A 20 5.88 -11.52 -19.83
N ALA A 21 4.82 -10.74 -20.11
CA ALA A 21 4.78 -9.32 -19.80
C ALA A 21 4.62 -9.14 -18.28
N ALA A 22 5.70 -9.34 -17.54
CA ALA A 22 5.75 -9.05 -16.12
C ALA A 22 6.12 -7.57 -15.93
N HIS A 23 5.15 -6.74 -15.55
CA HIS A 23 5.44 -5.40 -15.05
C HIS A 23 5.99 -5.50 -13.62
N PRO A 24 6.82 -4.54 -13.17
CA PRO A 24 7.24 -4.47 -11.77
C PRO A 24 6.02 -4.39 -10.86
N HIS A 25 6.05 -5.12 -9.75
CA HIS A 25 5.02 -5.03 -8.71
C HIS A 25 5.67 -4.41 -7.48
N SER A 26 5.12 -3.30 -7.02
CA SER A 26 5.45 -2.74 -5.71
C SER A 26 4.67 -3.47 -4.62
N PHE A 27 5.37 -3.81 -3.55
CA PHE A 27 4.78 -4.40 -2.35
C PHE A 27 4.76 -3.38 -1.22
N ILE A 28 3.67 -3.40 -0.45
CA ILE A 28 3.52 -2.62 0.78
C ILE A 28 3.07 -3.56 1.88
N SER A 29 3.81 -3.59 2.99
CA SER A 29 3.37 -4.23 4.23
C SER A 29 2.47 -3.27 5.00
N LEU A 30 1.25 -3.70 5.27
CA LEU A 30 0.19 -2.90 5.87
C LEU A 30 -0.03 -3.38 7.31
N GLN A 31 0.13 -2.47 8.27
CA GLN A 31 -0.20 -2.70 9.67
C GLN A 31 -1.27 -1.70 10.09
N SER A 32 -2.28 -2.19 10.81
CA SER A 32 -3.43 -1.40 11.25
C SER A 32 -3.73 -1.67 12.71
N GLU A 33 -3.74 -0.62 13.52
CA GLU A 33 -4.04 -0.68 14.94
C GLU A 33 -5.37 0.05 15.22
N PRO A 34 -6.39 -0.61 15.77
CA PRO A 34 -7.63 0.05 16.13
C PRO A 34 -7.41 1.03 17.29
N VAL A 35 -7.98 2.23 17.17
CA VAL A 35 -7.99 3.25 18.22
C VAL A 35 -9.38 3.29 18.84
N VAL A 36 -9.43 3.05 20.15
CA VAL A 36 -10.67 3.11 20.92
C VAL A 36 -10.64 4.34 21.82
N LYS A 37 -11.67 5.18 21.72
CA LYS A 37 -11.87 6.36 22.56
C LYS A 37 -13.27 6.31 23.17
N ASP A 38 -13.38 6.55 24.47
CA ASP A 38 -14.65 6.55 25.22
C ASP A 38 -15.47 5.26 25.02
N GLY A 39 -14.78 4.13 24.85
CA GLY A 39 -15.43 2.86 24.54
C GLY A 39 -16.10 2.86 23.16
N LEU A 40 -15.54 3.53 22.16
CA LEU A 40 -15.96 3.44 20.77
C LEU A 40 -14.72 3.32 19.89
N LEU A 41 -14.76 2.44 18.88
CA LEU A 41 -13.76 2.42 17.83
C LEU A 41 -13.85 3.73 17.06
N SER A 42 -12.80 4.55 17.13
CA SER A 42 -12.80 5.92 16.60
C SER A 42 -11.90 6.10 15.39
N ALA A 43 -10.83 5.32 15.26
CA ALA A 43 -9.88 5.44 14.17
C ALA A 43 -9.05 4.15 14.00
N PHE A 44 -8.22 4.11 12.95
CA PHE A 44 -7.12 3.16 12.82
C PHE A 44 -5.80 3.91 12.66
N LYS A 45 -4.77 3.53 13.41
CA LYS A 45 -3.39 3.94 13.11
C LYS A 45 -2.84 2.98 12.07
N MET A 46 -2.26 3.54 11.02
CA MET A 46 -1.77 2.82 9.86
C MET A 46 -0.26 2.99 9.79
N ARG A 47 0.45 1.88 9.57
CA ARG A 47 1.88 1.86 9.25
C ARG A 47 2.07 1.06 7.96
N TRP A 48 2.51 1.74 6.92
CA TRP A 48 2.67 1.20 5.57
C TRP A 48 4.15 1.22 5.21
N THR A 49 4.76 0.04 5.19
CA THR A 49 6.19 -0.13 4.90
C THR A 49 6.34 -0.56 3.44
N MET A 50 6.99 0.27 2.64
CA MET A 50 7.21 0.01 1.22
C MET A 50 8.39 -0.96 1.04
N ASP A 51 8.39 -1.73 -0.06
CA ASP A 51 9.55 -2.53 -0.42
C ASP A 51 10.77 -1.66 -0.77
N GLU A 52 11.96 -2.26 -0.80
CA GLU A 52 13.22 -1.53 -1.03
C GLU A 52 13.27 -0.86 -2.40
N ILE A 53 12.68 -1.48 -3.43
CA ILE A 53 12.68 -0.95 -4.81
C ILE A 53 11.88 0.35 -4.87
N THR A 54 10.65 0.32 -4.36
CA THR A 54 9.74 1.49 -4.31
C THR A 54 10.30 2.55 -3.37
N SER A 55 10.93 2.13 -2.28
CA SER A 55 11.56 3.03 -1.32
C SER A 55 12.75 3.77 -1.91
N SER A 56 13.50 3.16 -2.83
CA SER A 56 14.68 3.78 -3.42
C SER A 56 14.38 5.14 -4.07
N ASP A 57 13.24 5.27 -4.74
CA ASP A 57 12.84 6.52 -5.40
C ASP A 57 12.55 7.63 -4.38
N LEU A 58 11.73 7.30 -3.36
CA LEU A 58 11.42 8.23 -2.26
C LEU A 58 12.67 8.64 -1.45
N LEU A 59 13.57 7.68 -1.21
CA LEU A 59 14.81 7.92 -0.47
C LEU A 59 15.81 8.72 -1.31
N TYR A 60 15.79 8.59 -2.64
CA TYR A 60 16.58 9.40 -3.55
C TYR A 60 16.12 10.87 -3.49
N ASP A 61 14.81 11.11 -3.58
CA ASP A 61 14.23 12.46 -3.48
C ASP A 61 14.45 13.10 -2.10
N ALA A 62 14.43 12.29 -1.03
CA ALA A 62 14.77 12.76 0.30
C ALA A 62 16.26 13.14 0.44
N GLY A 63 17.14 12.50 -0.33
CA GLY A 63 18.59 12.72 -0.32
C GLY A 63 19.19 12.66 1.09
N ASN A 64 20.00 13.66 1.45
CA ASN A 64 20.62 13.79 2.77
C ASN A 64 19.76 14.59 3.76
N ALA A 65 18.49 14.85 3.46
CA ALA A 65 17.61 15.60 4.35
C ALA A 65 17.36 14.82 5.64
N LYS A 66 17.46 15.51 6.78
CA LYS A 66 17.17 14.90 8.08
C LYS A 66 15.71 14.42 8.12
N PRO A 67 15.41 13.24 8.69
CA PRO A 67 14.04 12.80 8.93
C PRO A 67 13.21 13.89 9.62
N GLY A 68 11.96 14.07 9.19
CA GLY A 68 11.07 15.11 9.73
C GLY A 68 11.35 16.54 9.26
N SER A 69 12.35 16.76 8.40
CA SER A 69 12.54 18.05 7.72
C SER A 69 11.40 18.36 6.74
N GLU A 70 11.33 19.60 6.28
CA GLU A 70 10.31 20.04 5.31
C GLU A 70 10.30 19.20 4.02
N VAL A 71 11.45 18.65 3.60
CA VAL A 71 11.53 17.72 2.46
C VAL A 71 10.72 16.44 2.74
N TRP A 72 10.92 15.81 3.90
CA TRP A 72 10.17 14.62 4.30
C TRP A 72 8.68 14.91 4.48
N LYS A 73 8.32 16.09 5.00
CA LYS A 73 6.91 16.49 5.12
C LYS A 73 6.25 16.67 3.74
N LYS A 74 6.95 17.26 2.77
CA LYS A 74 6.47 17.41 1.40
C LYS A 74 6.28 16.05 0.73
N LEU A 75 7.27 15.16 0.86
CA LEU A 75 7.17 13.79 0.34
C LEU A 75 6.02 13.02 0.99
N ALA A 76 5.86 13.12 2.31
CA ALA A 76 4.73 12.52 3.03
C ALA A 76 3.39 13.03 2.50
N ALA A 77 3.27 14.34 2.22
CA ALA A 77 2.06 14.94 1.67
C ALA A 77 1.78 14.47 0.23
N GLU A 78 2.80 14.34 -0.62
CA GLU A 78 2.67 13.82 -1.99
C GLU A 78 2.20 12.36 -2.01
N VAL A 79 2.84 11.51 -1.20
CA VAL A 79 2.43 10.11 -1.04
C VAL A 79 1.01 10.04 -0.47
N MET A 80 0.69 10.83 0.56
CA MET A 80 -0.64 10.84 1.17
C MET A 80 -1.74 11.30 0.21
N ALA A 81 -1.47 12.29 -0.65
CA ALA A 81 -2.42 12.72 -1.67
C ALA A 81 -2.79 11.58 -2.65
N ASN A 82 -1.82 10.74 -3.00
CA ASN A 82 -2.08 9.55 -3.82
C ASN A 82 -2.90 8.50 -3.06
N VAL A 83 -2.56 8.25 -1.79
CA VAL A 83 -3.32 7.32 -0.93
C VAL A 83 -4.77 7.77 -0.76
N LEU A 84 -5.00 9.07 -0.61
CA LEU A 84 -6.33 9.67 -0.54
C LEU A 84 -7.14 9.45 -1.82
N GLY A 85 -6.51 9.69 -2.98
CA GLY A 85 -7.12 9.47 -4.29
C GLY A 85 -7.54 8.01 -4.54
N GLN A 86 -6.96 7.07 -3.78
CA GLN A 86 -7.23 5.63 -3.86
C GLN A 86 -8.00 5.09 -2.65
N HIS A 87 -8.69 5.98 -1.91
CA HIS A 87 -9.53 5.62 -0.76
C HIS A 87 -8.79 4.78 0.30
N TYR A 88 -7.52 5.11 0.58
CA TYR A 88 -6.69 4.44 1.56
C TYR A 88 -6.50 2.93 1.32
N PHE A 89 -6.89 2.43 0.14
CA PHE A 89 -6.96 1.00 -0.16
C PHE A 89 -7.63 0.19 0.95
N SER A 90 -8.58 0.78 1.69
CA SER A 90 -9.12 0.20 2.91
C SER A 90 -10.61 0.40 3.00
N GLU A 91 -11.34 -0.63 3.40
CA GLU A 91 -12.77 -0.57 3.68
C GLU A 91 -13.07 -1.17 5.04
N LEU A 92 -13.84 -0.44 5.84
CA LEU A 92 -14.35 -0.94 7.11
C LEU A 92 -15.79 -1.37 6.96
N TRP A 93 -16.10 -2.56 7.47
CA TRP A 93 -17.45 -3.11 7.55
C TRP A 93 -17.76 -3.44 9.00
N HIS A 94 -18.97 -3.08 9.42
CA HIS A 94 -19.49 -3.36 10.75
C HIS A 94 -20.93 -3.86 10.61
N ASN A 95 -21.21 -5.07 11.08
CA ASN A 95 -22.54 -5.71 10.96
C ASN A 95 -23.08 -5.75 9.51
N GLY A 96 -22.20 -6.02 8.53
CA GLY A 96 -22.59 -6.06 7.12
C GLY A 96 -22.91 -4.70 6.50
N GLN A 97 -22.67 -3.59 7.22
CA GLN A 97 -22.77 -2.23 6.69
C GLN A 97 -21.37 -1.61 6.53
N ARG A 98 -21.15 -0.95 5.40
CA ARG A 98 -19.92 -0.21 5.14
C ARG A 98 -19.85 1.02 6.03
N VAL A 99 -18.79 1.13 6.82
CA VAL A 99 -18.49 2.29 7.66
C VAL A 99 -17.57 3.23 6.90
N LYS A 100 -17.90 4.52 6.92
CA LYS A 100 -17.10 5.54 6.25
C LYS A 100 -15.95 6.01 7.14
N PHE A 101 -14.78 6.16 6.53
CA PHE A 101 -13.68 6.93 7.10
C PHE A 101 -13.95 8.43 6.92
N ASP A 102 -13.31 9.25 7.74
CA ASP A 102 -13.30 10.70 7.56
C ASP A 102 -12.56 11.07 6.26
N ASN A 103 -12.91 12.24 5.71
CA ASN A 103 -12.37 12.75 4.46
C ASN A 103 -10.89 13.15 4.57
N ARG A 104 -10.37 13.33 5.79
CA ARG A 104 -8.98 13.72 6.03
C ARG A 104 -8.32 12.77 7.01
N PRO A 105 -7.13 12.23 6.69
CA PRO A 105 -6.32 11.48 7.62
C PRO A 105 -5.61 12.47 8.55
N ASP A 106 -5.44 12.05 9.79
CA ASP A 106 -4.78 12.85 10.81
C ASP A 106 -3.35 12.36 11.03
N GLY A 107 -2.45 13.30 11.35
CA GLY A 107 -1.09 12.99 11.83
C GLY A 107 -0.33 12.02 10.92
N TYR A 108 -0.07 12.42 9.67
CA TYR A 108 0.72 11.62 8.74
C TYR A 108 2.20 12.01 8.75
N GLY A 109 3.06 11.05 8.45
CA GLY A 109 4.50 11.23 8.35
C GLY A 109 5.15 10.16 7.49
N LEU A 110 6.29 10.51 6.91
CA LEU A 110 7.14 9.58 6.17
C LEU A 110 8.49 9.53 6.87
N GLU A 111 8.99 8.32 7.10
CA GLU A 111 10.28 8.08 7.74
C GLU A 111 11.09 7.03 6.97
N ARG A 112 12.38 6.96 7.29
CA ARG A 112 13.29 5.94 6.78
C ARG A 112 13.48 4.87 7.84
N ASP A 113 13.22 3.62 7.47
CA ASP A 113 13.53 2.43 8.26
C ASP A 113 14.49 1.54 7.45
N GLY A 114 15.79 1.66 7.71
CA GLY A 114 16.83 0.99 6.92
C GLY A 114 16.85 1.45 5.45
N LEU A 115 16.48 0.55 4.53
CA LEU A 115 16.33 0.81 3.09
C LEU A 115 14.87 1.03 2.68
N GLN A 116 13.95 1.02 3.65
CA GLN A 116 12.52 1.14 3.40
C GLN A 116 12.02 2.52 3.78
N ALA A 117 11.07 3.03 2.99
CA ALA A 117 10.27 4.20 3.31
C ALA A 117 9.01 3.73 4.03
N VAL A 118 8.70 4.38 5.15
CA VAL A 118 7.55 4.02 5.96
C VAL A 118 6.63 5.20 6.13
N LEU A 119 5.39 5.02 5.66
CA LEU A 119 4.32 5.98 5.80
C LEU A 119 3.49 5.62 7.03
N THR A 120 3.33 6.59 7.93
CA THR A 120 2.44 6.48 9.08
C THR A 120 1.33 7.51 8.95
N PHE A 121 0.10 7.13 9.32
CA PHE A 121 -1.04 8.05 9.36
C PHE A 121 -2.15 7.49 10.24
N THR A 122 -3.02 8.36 10.72
CA THR A 122 -4.24 7.97 11.41
C THR A 122 -5.43 8.15 10.47
N LEU A 123 -6.28 7.15 10.42
CA LEU A 123 -7.49 7.14 9.62
C LEU A 123 -8.73 7.16 10.53
N PRO A 124 -9.31 8.35 10.79
CA PRO A 124 -10.50 8.48 11.64
C PRO A 124 -11.73 7.86 10.98
N LEU A 125 -12.64 7.33 11.78
CA LEU A 125 -13.98 6.99 11.32
C LEU A 125 -14.83 8.26 11.29
N ALA A 126 -15.61 8.46 10.23
CA ALA A 126 -16.54 9.58 10.15
C ALA A 126 -17.62 9.51 11.25
N THR A 127 -17.91 8.30 11.73
CA THR A 127 -18.78 8.07 12.87
C THR A 127 -18.16 6.96 13.73
N PRO A 128 -17.84 7.21 15.01
CA PRO A 128 -17.32 6.17 15.91
C PRO A 128 -18.27 4.98 16.00
N GLN A 129 -17.70 3.77 16.11
CA GLN A 129 -18.44 2.52 16.12
C GLN A 129 -18.41 1.88 17.50
N THR A 130 -19.51 1.25 17.91
CA THR A 130 -19.52 0.42 19.12
C THR A 130 -18.62 -0.79 18.91
N HIS A 131 -17.65 -0.98 19.80
CA HIS A 131 -16.70 -2.10 19.74
C HIS A 131 -17.27 -3.42 20.31
N CYS A 132 -18.54 -3.43 20.76
CA CYS A 132 -19.13 -4.58 21.44
C CYS A 132 -19.72 -5.61 20.45
N ARG A 133 -19.09 -6.81 20.43
CA ARG A 133 -19.62 -8.12 19.98
C ARG A 133 -20.01 -8.28 18.50
N ALA A 134 -19.99 -7.21 17.73
CA ALA A 134 -20.27 -7.21 16.31
C ALA A 134 -19.04 -7.58 15.46
N ASP A 135 -19.27 -8.22 14.32
CA ASP A 135 -18.21 -8.52 13.37
C ASP A 135 -17.73 -7.22 12.71
N VAL A 136 -16.49 -6.83 13.02
CA VAL A 136 -15.80 -5.69 12.40
C VAL A 136 -14.71 -6.23 11.49
N TYR A 137 -14.80 -5.90 10.20
CA TYR A 137 -13.83 -6.31 9.19
C TYR A 137 -13.18 -5.09 8.56
N LEU A 138 -11.85 -5.01 8.64
CA LEU A 138 -11.06 -4.06 7.87
C LEU A 138 -10.44 -4.81 6.68
N PHE A 139 -10.95 -4.55 5.49
CA PHE A 139 -10.40 -5.09 4.26
C PHE A 139 -9.37 -4.11 3.71
N HIS A 140 -8.15 -4.59 3.43
CA HIS A 140 -7.22 -3.86 2.59
C HIS A 140 -7.40 -4.33 1.15
N LEU A 141 -7.92 -3.45 0.31
CA LEU A 141 -8.02 -3.66 -1.13
C LEU A 141 -6.61 -3.70 -1.70
N ARG A 142 -6.38 -4.62 -2.65
CA ARG A 142 -5.07 -4.68 -3.31
C ARG A 142 -4.77 -3.31 -3.91
N PRO A 143 -3.65 -2.70 -3.53
CA PRO A 143 -3.26 -1.45 -4.12
C PRO A 143 -2.90 -1.68 -5.59
N ASP A 144 -3.73 -1.22 -6.51
CA ASP A 144 -3.34 -1.07 -7.92
C ASP A 144 -2.37 0.14 -7.99
N LEU A 145 -1.14 -0.03 -7.50
CA LEU A 145 -0.25 1.10 -7.17
C LEU A 145 0.36 1.79 -8.40
N LEU A 146 0.20 3.13 -8.37
CA LEU A 146 1.26 4.14 -8.56
C LEU A 146 1.97 4.25 -9.92
N ARG A 147 1.28 4.72 -10.97
CA ARG A 147 1.92 5.27 -12.20
C ARG A 147 2.60 6.65 -12.02
N ARG A 148 3.14 6.98 -10.85
CA ARG A 148 3.91 8.24 -10.69
C ARG A 148 5.23 8.08 -9.93
N TYR A 149 5.40 6.98 -9.21
CA TYR A 149 6.66 6.65 -8.51
C TYR A 149 7.07 5.18 -8.71
N VAL A 150 6.41 4.46 -9.62
CA VAL A 150 6.74 3.06 -9.97
C VAL A 150 6.85 2.87 -11.49
N LEU A 151 6.25 3.73 -12.31
CA LEU A 151 6.62 4.08 -13.70
C LEU A 151 6.08 5.48 -14.02
#